data_AF-A0A1F8NK68-F1
#
_entry.id   AF-A0A1F8NK68-F1
#
_cell.length_a   1.000
_cell.length_b   1.000
_cell.length_c   1.000
_cell.angle_alpha   90.00
_cell.angle_beta   90.00
_cell.angle_gamma   90.00
#
_symmetry.space_group_name_H-M   'P 1'
#
loop_
_entity.id
_entity.type
_entity.pdbx_description
1 polymer ?
#
loop_
_entity_poly.entity_id
_entity_poly.type
_entity_poly.pdbx_seq_one_letter_code
_entity_poly.pdbx_strand_id
1 'polypeptide(L)'
;MHEPAEAHPLIIASDPSAATRPSYWGWGALLALVAVGLKAGLLAADAFPFNADESVVALMARHILQGARPAFFYGQAYMGSLDAFLVAAAFKILGEGVLPIRIVQALLYAGTVTTTVALAGEAVGTRRAAILAGLLAAVPAVNVTLYTTVSLGGYGEALLIGNALFLVTLRIARRPTRILPVVVWGLLAGLGFWAFGLVAVYALPALVFVTASLVRGLERRALFGRAAILVASASVGAIPWLLQAVGDGPAELLRELGGSAIAGVSGGSLAAVLGSHVSNLLVFGSTALFGLRPPWEVRWLALPLLPLVFGFWLLVLARVPASVRRRDGGLTARRLLAGMVATLLLGFVFSPFGADPSGRYFLPLSIPLAVFAADLLESIRPRLPGAWAAALVSVVVGYNLWGTVETARSNPPGLTTQFDRVTWIDHRYDAALMDFLEANGAERGYTNYWVAYPLAFLSEEQLIFVPRLPYHTDFRYTPRDDRYAPYDEAVADSPSVAYITTHHPLLDARLRTAFAGLGVAYREQRIGDYQVFYALSSPIRPEALDLAEAP
;
A
#
# COMPACT_ATOMS: atom_id res chain seq x y z
N MET A 1 46.09 7.50 -42.18
CA MET A 1 46.54 7.17 -40.81
C MET A 1 45.46 7.68 -39.87
N HIS A 2 44.67 6.78 -39.30
CA HIS A 2 43.60 7.09 -38.35
C HIS A 2 44.20 7.29 -36.96
N GLU A 3 43.99 8.46 -36.37
CA GLU A 3 44.17 8.66 -34.94
C GLU A 3 43.07 7.91 -34.18
N PRO A 4 43.40 7.14 -33.13
CA PRO A 4 42.40 6.56 -32.25
C PRO A 4 41.90 7.63 -31.29
N ALA A 5 40.57 7.77 -31.21
CA ALA A 5 39.88 8.63 -30.26
C ALA A 5 40.19 8.18 -28.81
N GLU A 6 40.70 9.12 -28.00
CA GLU A 6 40.87 8.94 -26.56
C GLU A 6 39.52 8.66 -25.90
N ALA A 7 39.40 7.47 -25.32
CA ALA A 7 38.31 7.14 -24.42
C ALA A 7 38.44 7.97 -23.14
N HIS A 8 37.69 9.06 -23.02
CA HIS A 8 37.57 9.81 -21.76
C HIS A 8 37.04 8.89 -20.65
N PRO A 9 37.85 8.56 -19.63
CA PRO A 9 37.34 7.89 -18.46
C PRO A 9 36.48 8.91 -17.71
N LEU A 10 35.19 8.60 -17.53
CA LEU A 10 34.40 9.22 -16.47
C LEU A 10 35.08 8.83 -15.16
N ILE A 11 35.95 9.72 -14.68
CA ILE A 11 36.64 9.63 -13.40
C ILE A 11 35.56 9.42 -12.33
N ILE A 12 35.38 8.18 -11.91
CA ILE A 12 34.82 7.88 -10.59
C ILE A 12 35.98 8.19 -9.65
N ALA A 13 36.17 9.48 -9.38
CA ALA A 13 37.00 9.89 -8.27
C ALA A 13 36.41 9.17 -7.05
N SER A 14 37.22 8.35 -6.40
CA SER A 14 37.00 7.95 -5.02
C SER A 14 36.93 9.25 -4.22
N ASP A 15 35.72 9.77 -4.06
CA ASP A 15 35.43 11.04 -3.40
C ASP A 15 36.04 10.99 -1.98
N PRO A 16 37.14 11.73 -1.72
CA PRO A 16 37.78 11.75 -0.41
C PRO A 16 36.87 12.35 0.66
N SER A 17 35.78 13.03 0.27
CA SER A 17 34.78 13.61 1.19
C SER A 17 33.82 12.57 1.79
N ALA A 18 33.91 11.29 1.42
CA ALA A 18 33.14 10.22 2.03
C ALA A 18 33.40 10.06 3.55
N ALA A 19 34.48 10.64 4.07
CA ALA A 19 34.89 10.53 5.47
C ALA A 19 34.07 11.39 6.45
N THR A 20 33.33 12.41 6.00
CA THR A 20 32.58 13.31 6.92
C THR A 20 31.23 13.77 6.36
N ARG A 21 30.41 12.85 5.82
CA ARG A 21 28.99 13.20 5.57
C ARG A 21 28.27 13.30 6.93
N PRO A 22 27.55 14.41 7.21
CA PRO A 22 26.81 14.54 8.46
C PRO A 22 25.80 13.41 8.60
N SER A 23 25.69 12.84 9.80
CA SER A 23 24.72 11.78 10.07
C SER A 23 23.29 12.35 9.97
N TYR A 24 22.51 11.84 9.01
CA TYR A 24 21.13 12.25 8.79
C TYR A 24 20.12 11.45 9.63
N TRP A 25 20.58 10.35 10.25
CA TRP A 25 19.73 9.40 10.97
C TRP A 25 19.03 10.00 12.19
N GLY A 26 19.69 10.89 12.92
CA GLY A 26 19.07 11.57 14.07
C GLY A 26 17.89 12.46 13.67
N TRP A 27 17.98 13.15 12.53
CA TRP A 27 16.86 13.89 11.96
C TRP A 27 15.77 13.00 11.42
N GLY A 28 16.16 11.87 10.82
CA GLY A 28 15.23 10.82 10.39
C GLY A 28 14.37 10.33 11.55
N ALA A 29 15.00 9.99 12.68
CA ALA A 29 14.30 9.56 13.89
C ALA A 29 13.36 10.63 14.43
N LEU A 30 13.80 11.90 14.50
CA LEU A 30 12.95 13.00 14.96
C LEU A 30 11.71 13.19 14.07
N LEU A 31 11.89 13.16 12.74
CA LEU A 31 10.79 13.34 11.78
C LEU A 31 9.88 12.11 11.72
N ALA A 32 10.42 10.92 11.98
CA ALA A 32 9.61 9.73 12.19
C ALA A 32 8.70 9.85 13.42
N LEU A 33 9.18 10.45 14.52
CA LEU A 33 8.32 10.74 15.68
C LEU A 33 7.20 11.73 15.36
N VAL A 34 7.42 12.71 14.48
CA VAL A 34 6.36 13.59 13.99
C VAL A 34 5.30 12.80 13.21
N ALA A 35 5.73 11.90 12.32
CA ALA A 35 4.81 11.04 11.58
C ALA A 35 3.99 10.11 12.50
N VAL A 36 4.63 9.53 13.52
CA VAL A 36 3.96 8.71 14.54
C VAL A 36 2.99 9.55 15.36
N GLY A 37 3.36 10.76 15.77
CA GLY A 37 2.50 11.68 16.51
C GLY A 37 1.26 12.10 15.73
N LEU A 38 1.41 12.40 14.43
CA LEU A 38 0.29 12.69 13.53
C LEU A 38 -0.67 11.48 13.45
N LYS A 39 -0.14 10.29 13.21
CA LYS A 39 -0.94 9.06 13.14
C LYS A 39 -1.64 8.76 14.47
N ALA A 40 -0.94 8.90 15.60
CA ALA A 40 -1.53 8.71 16.92
C ALA A 40 -2.70 9.68 17.18
N GLY A 41 -2.57 10.95 16.78
CA GLY A 41 -3.65 11.93 16.88
C GLY A 41 -4.86 11.58 16.00
N LEU A 42 -4.63 11.08 14.78
CA LEU A 42 -5.70 10.64 13.88
C LEU A 42 -6.39 9.35 14.37
N LEU A 43 -5.63 8.40 14.92
CA LEU A 43 -6.17 7.18 15.51
C LEU A 43 -7.00 7.49 16.76
N ALA A 44 -6.53 8.40 17.62
CA ALA A 44 -7.29 8.86 18.79
C ALA A 44 -8.57 9.64 18.43
N ALA A 45 -8.69 10.10 17.18
CA ALA A 45 -9.87 10.76 16.65
C ALA A 45 -10.78 9.81 15.85
N ASP A 46 -10.54 8.49 15.91
CA ASP A 46 -11.28 7.46 15.17
C ASP A 46 -11.40 7.77 13.67
N ALA A 47 -10.34 8.33 13.09
CA ALA A 47 -10.36 8.85 11.73
C ALA A 47 -10.31 7.76 10.65
N PHE A 48 -10.02 6.50 11.02
CA PHE A 48 -9.85 5.37 10.10
C PHE A 48 -10.85 4.25 10.44
N PRO A 49 -11.89 4.02 9.61
CA PRO A 49 -12.76 2.87 9.81
C PRO A 49 -12.00 1.54 9.69
N PHE A 50 -12.40 0.55 10.48
CA PHE A 50 -11.83 -0.79 10.44
C PHE A 50 -12.61 -1.64 9.43
N ASN A 51 -11.99 -1.90 8.28
CA ASN A 51 -12.66 -2.51 7.13
C ASN A 51 -12.21 -3.96 6.89
N ALA A 52 -12.90 -4.65 5.97
CA ALA A 52 -12.67 -6.06 5.69
C ALA A 52 -11.26 -6.41 5.22
N ASP A 53 -10.60 -5.57 4.41
CA ASP A 53 -9.25 -5.86 3.93
C ASP A 53 -8.25 -5.91 5.10
N GLU A 54 -8.41 -5.01 6.07
CA GLU A 54 -7.59 -5.00 7.27
C GLU A 54 -7.98 -6.12 8.25
N SER A 55 -9.27 -6.44 8.35
CA SER A 55 -9.75 -7.57 9.15
C SER A 55 -9.18 -8.90 8.69
N VAL A 56 -8.96 -9.08 7.38
CA VAL A 56 -8.30 -10.29 6.85
C VAL A 56 -6.86 -10.39 7.38
N VAL A 57 -6.11 -9.29 7.43
CA VAL A 57 -4.77 -9.26 8.07
C VAL A 57 -4.87 -9.70 9.53
N ALA A 58 -5.86 -9.15 10.24
CA ALA A 58 -6.06 -9.38 11.66
C ALA A 58 -6.40 -10.85 11.96
N LEU A 59 -7.30 -11.44 11.18
CA LEU A 59 -7.64 -12.87 11.26
C LEU A 59 -6.45 -13.75 10.90
N MET A 60 -5.71 -13.43 9.84
CA MET A 60 -4.48 -14.15 9.51
C MET A 60 -3.47 -14.11 10.67
N ALA A 61 -3.31 -12.97 11.32
CA ALA A 61 -2.41 -12.81 12.47
C ALA A 61 -2.86 -13.65 13.67
N ARG A 62 -4.17 -13.68 13.98
CA ARG A 62 -4.77 -14.58 14.97
C ARG A 62 -4.48 -16.04 14.64
N HIS A 63 -4.76 -16.47 13.41
CA HIS A 63 -4.51 -17.85 12.98
C HIS A 63 -3.02 -18.21 13.02
N ILE A 64 -2.11 -17.27 12.74
CA ILE A 64 -0.66 -17.48 12.87
C ILE A 64 -0.27 -17.78 14.33
N LEU A 65 -0.89 -17.11 15.30
CA LEU A 65 -0.70 -17.40 16.73
C LEU A 65 -1.30 -18.75 17.12
N GLN A 66 -2.38 -19.17 16.47
CA GLN A 66 -3.00 -20.50 16.63
C GLN A 66 -2.21 -21.62 15.91
N GLY A 67 -1.19 -21.29 15.12
CA GLY A 67 -0.27 -22.26 14.49
C GLY A 67 -0.25 -22.24 12.97
N ALA A 68 -1.10 -21.45 12.31
CA ALA A 68 -1.10 -21.31 10.86
C ALA A 68 0.22 -20.71 10.34
N ARG A 69 0.60 -21.09 9.13
CA ARG A 69 1.80 -20.60 8.43
C ARG A 69 1.46 -20.24 6.97
N PRO A 70 0.52 -19.29 6.75
CA PRO A 70 0.14 -18.93 5.40
C PRO A 70 1.33 -18.34 4.65
N ALA A 71 1.61 -18.79 3.44
CA ALA A 71 2.64 -18.18 2.59
C ALA A 71 2.15 -16.88 1.95
N PHE A 72 0.85 -16.81 1.62
CA PHE A 72 0.22 -15.67 0.96
C PHE A 72 -0.96 -15.16 1.77
N PHE A 73 -1.42 -13.98 1.38
CA PHE A 73 -2.66 -13.43 1.86
C PHE A 73 -3.85 -14.35 1.55
N TYR A 74 -4.80 -14.41 2.47
CA TYR A 74 -6.01 -15.21 2.30
C TYR A 74 -6.79 -14.80 1.04
N GLY A 75 -7.18 -15.80 0.25
CA GLY A 75 -7.87 -15.62 -1.04
C GLY A 75 -7.07 -14.93 -2.16
N GLN A 76 -5.77 -14.66 -2.00
CA GLN A 76 -4.96 -14.05 -3.08
C GLN A 76 -3.47 -14.41 -3.02
N ALA A 77 -2.95 -15.04 -4.07
CA ALA A 77 -1.58 -15.55 -4.13
C ALA A 77 -0.54 -14.60 -4.78
N TYR A 78 -0.84 -13.30 -4.87
CA TYR A 78 0.10 -12.30 -5.41
C TYR A 78 0.83 -11.47 -4.34
N MET A 79 0.41 -11.59 -3.08
CA MET A 79 0.94 -10.80 -1.96
C MET A 79 1.23 -11.71 -0.78
N GLY A 80 2.47 -11.65 -0.29
CA GLY A 80 2.93 -12.47 0.83
C GLY A 80 2.27 -12.07 2.14
N SER A 81 2.32 -12.98 3.11
CA SER A 81 1.73 -12.80 4.46
C SER A 81 2.67 -12.10 5.46
N LEU A 82 3.74 -11.45 5.00
CA LEU A 82 4.72 -10.78 5.89
C LEU A 82 4.04 -9.81 6.86
N ASP A 83 3.08 -9.04 6.37
CA ASP A 83 2.30 -8.11 7.19
C ASP A 83 1.58 -8.82 8.34
N ALA A 84 0.86 -9.91 8.04
CA ALA A 84 0.16 -10.71 9.04
C ALA A 84 1.13 -11.34 10.06
N PHE A 85 2.34 -11.72 9.67
CA PHE A 85 3.37 -12.19 10.61
C PHE A 85 3.87 -11.08 11.54
N LEU A 86 4.07 -9.86 11.02
CA LEU A 86 4.44 -8.69 11.84
C LEU A 86 3.31 -8.33 12.82
N VAL A 87 2.06 -8.37 12.36
CA VAL A 87 0.87 -8.14 13.20
C VAL A 87 0.72 -9.25 14.24
N ALA A 88 0.94 -10.52 13.91
CA ALA A 88 0.91 -11.62 14.87
C ALA A 88 1.95 -11.42 15.98
N ALA A 89 3.15 -10.96 15.63
CA ALA A 89 4.17 -10.62 16.63
C ALA A 89 3.71 -9.47 17.54
N ALA A 90 3.02 -8.46 17.01
CA ALA A 90 2.45 -7.37 17.80
C ALA A 90 1.30 -7.86 18.69
N PHE A 91 0.40 -8.72 18.20
CA PHE A 91 -0.68 -9.32 18.98
C PHE A 91 -0.14 -10.12 20.17
N LYS A 92 0.94 -10.86 19.97
CA LYS A 92 1.61 -11.59 21.06
C LYS A 92 2.11 -10.69 22.19
N ILE A 93 2.46 -9.43 21.90
CA ILE A 93 3.06 -8.50 22.86
C ILE A 93 2.01 -7.56 23.47
N LEU A 94 1.07 -7.07 22.65
CA LEU A 94 0.14 -5.99 22.98
C LEU A 94 -1.31 -6.47 23.18
N GLY A 95 -1.61 -7.75 22.91
CA GLY A 95 -2.96 -8.29 22.83
C GLY A 95 -3.56 -8.16 21.42
N GLU A 96 -4.63 -8.91 21.15
CA GLU A 96 -5.36 -8.81 19.89
C GLU A 96 -6.23 -7.56 19.86
N GLY A 97 -6.28 -6.89 18.71
CA GLY A 97 -7.12 -5.72 18.50
C GLY A 97 -6.67 -4.88 17.32
N VAL A 98 -7.40 -3.80 17.02
CA VAL A 98 -7.10 -2.94 15.86
C VAL A 98 -5.82 -2.12 16.08
N LEU A 99 -5.61 -1.60 17.29
CA LEU A 99 -4.47 -0.72 17.59
C LEU A 99 -3.09 -1.35 17.31
N PRO A 100 -2.78 -2.60 17.73
CA PRO A 100 -1.53 -3.26 17.37
C PRO A 100 -1.23 -3.31 15.86
N ILE A 101 -2.26 -3.51 15.01
CA ILE A 101 -2.13 -3.49 13.55
C ILE A 101 -1.63 -2.11 13.10
N ARG A 102 -2.27 -1.04 13.58
CA ARG A 102 -1.92 0.35 13.26
C ARG A 102 -0.52 0.72 13.75
N ILE A 103 -0.10 0.18 14.89
CA ILE A 103 1.26 0.37 15.44
C ILE A 103 2.29 -0.23 14.49
N VAL A 104 2.07 -1.44 13.97
CA VAL A 104 2.97 -2.06 12.98
C VAL A 104 3.10 -1.17 11.74
N GLN A 105 1.98 -0.69 11.19
CA GLN A 105 2.01 0.21 10.02
C GLN A 105 2.73 1.53 10.32
N ALA A 106 2.50 2.12 11.50
CA ALA A 106 3.18 3.35 11.92
C ALA A 106 4.70 3.15 12.08
N LEU A 107 5.15 2.00 12.59
CA LEU A 107 6.56 1.67 12.74
C LEU A 107 7.25 1.42 11.38
N LEU A 108 6.59 0.71 10.47
CA LEU A 108 7.08 0.53 9.10
C LEU A 108 7.22 1.88 8.40
N TYR A 109 6.21 2.75 8.53
CA TYR A 109 6.26 4.08 7.94
C TYR A 109 7.31 4.99 8.59
N ALA A 110 7.50 4.92 9.91
CA ALA A 110 8.57 5.61 10.62
C ALA A 110 9.96 5.22 10.07
N GLY A 111 10.15 3.93 9.74
CA GLY A 111 11.32 3.44 9.01
C GLY A 111 11.44 4.06 7.62
N THR A 112 10.34 4.12 6.87
CA THR A 112 10.29 4.76 5.53
C THR A 112 10.65 6.24 5.58
N VAL A 113 10.13 7.01 6.54
CA VAL A 113 10.49 8.43 6.76
C VAL A 113 11.98 8.56 7.07
N THR A 114 12.49 7.75 8.00
CA THR A 114 13.91 7.76 8.40
C THR A 114 14.83 7.47 7.21
N THR A 115 14.49 6.45 6.41
CA THR A 115 15.30 6.07 5.24
C THR A 115 15.14 7.06 4.08
N THR A 116 14.01 7.74 3.95
CA THR A 116 13.80 8.85 3.00
C THR A 116 14.72 10.03 3.33
N VAL A 117 14.86 10.38 4.60
CA VAL A 117 15.81 11.40 5.07
C VAL A 117 17.25 11.03 4.73
N ALA A 118 17.61 9.76 4.93
CA ALA A 118 18.94 9.27 4.54
C ALA A 118 19.15 9.34 3.01
N LEU A 119 18.17 8.92 2.21
CA LEU A 119 18.23 9.00 0.75
C LEU A 119 18.33 10.44 0.24
N ALA A 120 17.60 11.38 0.85
CA ALA A 120 17.71 12.81 0.54
C ALA A 120 19.12 13.34 0.82
N GLY A 121 19.70 12.96 1.96
CA GLY A 121 21.09 13.28 2.29
C GLY A 121 22.10 12.71 1.29
N GLU A 122 21.84 11.52 0.75
CA GLU A 122 22.68 10.90 -0.29
C GLU A 122 22.48 11.51 -1.69
N ALA A 123 21.27 12.00 -1.98
CA ALA A 123 20.90 12.56 -3.28
C ALA A 123 21.28 14.03 -3.45
N VAL A 124 21.11 14.84 -2.40
CA VAL A 124 21.30 16.30 -2.45
C VAL A 124 22.57 16.73 -1.70
N GLY A 125 22.97 16.01 -0.65
CA GLY A 125 24.22 16.26 0.07
C GLY A 125 24.17 17.34 1.15
N THR A 126 22.99 17.85 1.52
CA THR A 126 22.85 18.87 2.59
C THR A 126 21.92 18.40 3.71
N ARG A 127 22.24 18.79 4.96
CA ARG A 127 21.38 18.55 6.14
C ARG A 127 19.98 19.13 5.97
N ARG A 128 19.90 20.33 5.37
CA ARG A 128 18.64 21.02 5.13
C ARG A 128 17.76 20.25 4.14
N ALA A 129 18.30 19.78 3.02
CA ALA A 129 17.54 18.94 2.09
C ALA A 129 17.02 17.67 2.75
N ALA A 130 17.83 17.03 3.60
CA ALA A 130 17.40 15.86 4.36
C ALA A 130 16.22 16.17 5.29
N ILE A 131 16.26 17.30 6.01
CA ILE A 131 15.15 17.76 6.86
C ILE A 131 13.91 18.11 6.02
N LEU A 132 14.06 18.81 4.89
CA LEU A 132 12.94 19.22 4.03
C LEU A 132 12.22 18.00 3.44
N ALA A 133 12.96 17.03 2.91
CA ALA A 133 12.39 15.77 2.43
C ALA A 133 11.70 15.00 3.57
N GLY A 134 12.32 14.96 4.75
CA GLY A 134 11.73 14.33 5.92
C GLY A 134 10.48 15.03 6.45
N LEU A 135 10.38 16.36 6.38
CA LEU A 135 9.17 17.11 6.75
C LEU A 135 8.00 16.77 5.82
N LEU A 136 8.26 16.73 4.51
CA LEU A 136 7.26 16.33 3.51
C LEU A 136 6.83 14.85 3.68
N ALA A 137 7.76 13.97 4.09
CA ALA A 137 7.45 12.58 4.40
C ALA A 137 6.76 12.42 5.77
N ALA A 138 7.07 13.25 6.76
CA ALA A 138 6.48 13.16 8.10
C ALA A 138 5.03 13.65 8.16
N VAL A 139 4.70 14.64 7.31
CA VAL A 139 3.33 15.16 7.13
C VAL A 139 2.96 15.00 5.65
N PRO A 140 2.66 13.77 5.23
CA PRO A 140 2.49 13.46 3.83
C PRO A 140 1.06 13.78 3.36
N ALA A 141 0.81 13.72 2.05
CA ALA A 141 -0.52 13.87 1.49
C ALA A 141 -1.50 12.80 2.03
N VAL A 142 -2.81 13.09 1.97
CA VAL A 142 -3.90 12.22 2.45
C VAL A 142 -3.74 10.76 1.98
N ASN A 143 -3.38 10.57 0.70
CA ASN A 143 -3.17 9.25 0.12
C ASN A 143 -2.10 8.43 0.88
N VAL A 144 -0.95 9.04 1.15
CA VAL A 144 0.15 8.37 1.86
C VAL A 144 -0.21 8.19 3.33
N THR A 145 -0.90 9.15 3.95
CA THR A 145 -1.40 9.02 5.33
C THR A 145 -2.31 7.80 5.47
N LEU A 146 -3.27 7.61 4.55
CA LEU A 146 -4.19 6.48 4.54
C LEU A 146 -3.45 5.14 4.43
N TYR A 147 -2.77 4.90 3.31
CA TYR A 147 -2.22 3.57 2.99
C TYR A 147 -0.94 3.21 3.77
N THR A 148 -0.51 4.07 4.69
CA THR A 148 0.57 3.76 5.65
C THR A 148 0.06 3.72 7.09
N THR A 149 -1.25 3.83 7.29
CA THR A 149 -1.92 3.68 8.59
C THR A 149 -2.86 2.48 8.55
N VAL A 150 -3.58 2.30 7.43
CA VAL A 150 -4.44 1.15 7.18
C VAL A 150 -3.66 0.03 6.52
N SER A 151 -3.71 -1.16 7.12
CA SER A 151 -3.13 -2.31 6.47
C SER A 151 -4.04 -2.85 5.37
N LEU A 152 -3.47 -3.00 4.19
CA LEU A 152 -4.01 -3.79 3.08
C LEU A 152 -3.04 -4.92 2.69
N GLY A 153 -2.07 -5.22 3.57
CA GLY A 153 -0.91 -6.08 3.31
C GLY A 153 0.17 -5.44 2.43
N GLY A 154 1.44 -5.64 2.80
CA GLY A 154 2.60 -5.49 1.91
C GLY A 154 3.04 -4.05 1.54
N TYR A 155 2.19 -3.03 1.67
CA TYR A 155 2.53 -1.65 1.28
C TYR A 155 3.61 -1.03 2.17
N GLY A 156 3.46 -1.12 3.50
CA GLY A 156 4.43 -0.54 4.44
C GLY A 156 5.82 -1.16 4.30
N GLU A 157 5.85 -2.48 4.13
CA GLU A 157 7.04 -3.28 3.93
C GLU A 157 7.68 -2.96 2.57
N ALA A 158 6.89 -2.84 1.51
CA ALA A 158 7.42 -2.50 0.18
C ALA A 158 8.12 -1.14 0.17
N LEU A 159 7.56 -0.13 0.85
CA LEU A 159 8.18 1.19 0.96
C LEU A 159 9.50 1.13 1.75
N LEU A 160 9.51 0.46 2.91
CA LEU A 160 10.70 0.37 3.76
C LEU A 160 11.81 -0.46 3.12
N ILE A 161 11.47 -1.65 2.60
CA ILE A 161 12.39 -2.55 1.90
C ILE A 161 12.92 -1.86 0.64
N GLY A 162 12.06 -1.19 -0.13
CA GLY A 162 12.46 -0.44 -1.32
C GLY A 162 13.48 0.66 -1.03
N ASN A 163 13.27 1.45 0.02
CA ASN A 163 14.23 2.45 0.47
C ASN A 163 15.55 1.83 0.96
N ALA A 164 15.46 0.73 1.71
CA ALA A 164 16.64 -0.01 2.17
C ALA A 164 17.45 -0.56 0.99
N LEU A 165 16.79 -1.07 -0.07
CA LEU A 165 17.43 -1.52 -1.30
C LEU A 165 18.23 -0.40 -1.96
N PHE A 166 17.69 0.83 -2.04
CA PHE A 166 18.45 1.97 -2.58
C PHE A 166 19.66 2.35 -1.72
N LEU A 167 19.51 2.42 -0.40
CA LEU A 167 20.62 2.71 0.50
C LEU A 167 21.73 1.65 0.41
N VAL A 168 21.36 0.37 0.33
CA VAL A 168 22.30 -0.74 0.16
C VAL A 168 22.93 -0.72 -1.24
N THR A 169 22.18 -0.37 -2.28
CA THR A 169 22.70 -0.18 -3.66
C THR A 169 23.78 0.89 -3.68
N LEU A 170 23.56 2.02 -3.01
CA LEU A 170 24.57 3.08 -2.88
C LEU A 170 25.83 2.61 -2.13
N ARG A 171 25.68 1.74 -1.13
CA ARG A 171 26.83 1.12 -0.44
C ARG A 171 27.61 0.17 -1.35
N ILE A 172 26.93 -0.67 -2.13
CA ILE A 172 27.56 -1.56 -3.13
C ILE A 172 28.31 -0.71 -4.17
N ALA A 173 27.68 0.34 -4.69
CA ALA A 173 28.28 1.22 -5.70
C ALA A 173 29.58 1.88 -5.23
N ARG A 174 29.69 2.21 -3.92
CA ARG A 174 30.91 2.78 -3.32
C ARG A 174 31.98 1.74 -3.02
N ARG A 175 31.58 0.52 -2.65
CA ARG A 175 32.49 -0.54 -2.18
C ARG A 175 32.07 -1.91 -2.73
N PRO A 176 32.22 -2.14 -4.05
CA PRO A 176 31.72 -3.36 -4.72
C PRO A 176 32.44 -4.64 -4.25
N THR A 177 33.60 -4.52 -3.61
CA THR A 177 34.36 -5.66 -3.07
C THR A 177 33.73 -6.27 -1.83
N ARG A 178 32.89 -5.53 -1.09
CA ARG A 178 32.27 -5.99 0.16
C ARG A 178 31.10 -6.94 -0.09
N ILE A 179 31.11 -8.08 0.57
CA ILE A 179 30.10 -9.14 0.41
C ILE A 179 28.80 -8.83 1.16
N LEU A 180 28.89 -8.33 2.40
CA LEU A 180 27.70 -8.13 3.24
C LEU A 180 26.61 -7.26 2.58
N PRO A 181 26.91 -6.11 1.94
CA PRO A 181 25.90 -5.36 1.22
C PRO A 181 25.22 -6.15 0.08
N VAL A 182 25.94 -7.03 -0.60
CA VAL A 182 25.39 -7.89 -1.67
C VAL A 182 24.43 -8.92 -1.09
N VAL A 183 24.80 -9.56 0.03
CA VAL A 183 23.93 -10.50 0.76
C VAL A 183 22.65 -9.80 1.25
N VAL A 184 22.80 -8.65 1.90
CA VAL A 184 21.65 -7.87 2.40
C VAL A 184 20.75 -7.42 1.26
N TRP A 185 21.33 -6.98 0.13
CA TRP A 185 20.55 -6.60 -1.05
C TRP A 185 19.73 -7.76 -1.58
N GLY A 186 20.34 -8.95 -1.75
CA GLY A 186 19.62 -10.14 -2.22
C GLY A 186 18.49 -10.52 -1.28
N LEU A 187 18.76 -10.64 0.02
CA LEU A 187 17.74 -10.95 1.03
C LEU A 187 16.56 -9.98 0.97
N LEU A 188 16.83 -8.67 0.91
CA LEU A 188 15.78 -7.64 0.81
C LEU A 188 15.01 -7.72 -0.51
N ALA A 189 15.67 -8.00 -1.63
CA ALA A 189 15.01 -8.13 -2.92
C ALA A 189 14.07 -9.35 -2.96
N GLY A 190 14.52 -10.49 -2.43
CA GLY A 190 13.71 -11.70 -2.32
C GLY A 190 12.55 -11.55 -1.33
N LEU A 191 12.83 -11.03 -0.13
CA LEU A 191 11.82 -10.77 0.90
C LEU A 191 10.77 -9.78 0.40
N GLY A 192 11.21 -8.68 -0.24
CA GLY A 192 10.33 -7.68 -0.80
C GLY A 192 9.50 -8.20 -1.97
N PHE A 193 10.08 -9.04 -2.83
CA PHE A 193 9.34 -9.71 -3.92
C PHE A 193 8.21 -10.60 -3.36
N TRP A 194 8.50 -11.40 -2.34
CA TRP A 194 7.47 -12.22 -1.70
C TRP A 194 6.43 -11.37 -0.98
N ALA A 195 6.85 -10.37 -0.20
CA ALA A 195 5.95 -9.51 0.55
C ALA A 195 4.97 -8.79 -0.39
N PHE A 196 5.48 -8.10 -1.42
CA PHE A 196 4.63 -7.42 -2.39
C PHE A 196 5.36 -7.09 -3.69
N GLY A 197 4.79 -7.49 -4.83
CA GLY A 197 5.35 -7.24 -6.17
C GLY A 197 5.68 -5.77 -6.48
N LEU A 198 5.05 -4.81 -5.78
CA LEU A 198 5.34 -3.38 -5.87
C LEU A 198 6.83 -3.06 -5.62
N VAL A 199 7.57 -3.88 -4.86
CA VAL A 199 9.03 -3.72 -4.66
C VAL A 199 9.81 -3.72 -5.99
N ALA A 200 9.26 -4.32 -7.05
CA ALA A 200 9.88 -4.29 -8.39
C ALA A 200 10.21 -2.88 -8.88
N VAL A 201 9.41 -1.86 -8.52
CA VAL A 201 9.68 -0.46 -8.93
C VAL A 201 10.98 0.09 -8.33
N TYR A 202 11.44 -0.48 -7.21
CA TYR A 202 12.74 -0.20 -6.60
C TYR A 202 13.80 -1.17 -7.11
N ALA A 203 13.50 -2.48 -7.09
CA ALA A 203 14.46 -3.53 -7.36
C ALA A 203 15.03 -3.47 -8.78
N LEU A 204 14.21 -3.14 -9.79
CA LEU A 204 14.65 -3.09 -11.20
C LEU A 204 15.72 -2.03 -11.45
N PRO A 205 15.50 -0.72 -11.16
CA PRO A 205 16.57 0.27 -11.31
C PRO A 205 17.75 -0.03 -10.38
N ALA A 206 17.52 -0.50 -9.15
CA ALA A 206 18.59 -0.88 -8.25
C ALA A 206 19.48 -1.99 -8.82
N LEU A 207 18.90 -3.03 -9.42
CA LEU A 207 19.63 -4.17 -10.00
C LEU A 207 20.51 -3.73 -11.18
N VAL A 208 20.04 -2.82 -12.02
CA VAL A 208 20.84 -2.23 -13.11
C VAL A 208 22.09 -1.56 -12.54
N PHE A 209 21.93 -0.76 -11.48
CA PHE A 209 23.05 -0.08 -10.82
C PHE A 209 23.99 -1.02 -10.08
N VAL A 210 23.47 -2.03 -9.36
CA VAL A 210 24.27 -3.07 -8.71
C VAL A 210 25.11 -3.80 -9.75
N THR A 211 24.48 -4.26 -10.82
CA THR A 211 25.16 -4.98 -11.91
C THR A 211 26.26 -4.12 -12.53
N ALA A 212 25.95 -2.87 -12.90
CA ALA A 212 26.93 -1.95 -13.46
C ALA A 212 28.09 -1.68 -12.50
N SER A 213 27.83 -1.58 -11.20
CA SER A 213 28.85 -1.34 -10.17
C SER A 213 29.76 -2.55 -9.98
N LEU A 214 29.20 -3.76 -9.96
CA LEU A 214 29.96 -5.00 -9.82
C LEU A 214 30.81 -5.26 -11.07
N VAL A 215 30.25 -5.10 -12.27
CA VAL A 215 30.97 -5.31 -13.54
C VAL A 215 32.15 -4.35 -13.71
N ARG A 216 32.00 -3.08 -13.29
CA ARG A 216 33.09 -2.09 -13.37
C ARG A 216 34.12 -2.21 -12.26
N GLY A 217 33.71 -2.71 -11.10
CA GLY A 217 34.52 -2.69 -9.88
C GLY A 217 35.23 -4.00 -9.54
N LEU A 218 34.94 -5.10 -10.25
CA LEU A 218 35.45 -6.44 -9.92
C LEU A 218 36.00 -7.16 -11.15
N GLU A 219 37.04 -7.97 -10.93
CA GLU A 219 37.51 -8.95 -11.91
C GLU A 219 36.49 -10.08 -12.12
N ARG A 220 36.57 -10.77 -13.28
CA ARG A 220 35.58 -11.79 -13.69
C ARG A 220 35.28 -12.84 -12.61
N ARG A 221 36.31 -13.45 -12.00
CA ARG A 221 36.12 -14.47 -10.97
C ARG A 221 35.40 -13.92 -9.73
N ALA A 222 35.76 -12.71 -9.33
CA ALA A 222 35.12 -12.02 -8.21
C ALA A 222 33.67 -11.66 -8.55
N LEU A 223 33.39 -11.19 -9.77
CA LEU A 223 32.06 -10.88 -10.27
C LEU A 223 31.13 -12.10 -10.23
N PHE A 224 31.57 -13.26 -10.74
CA PHE A 224 30.76 -14.49 -10.69
C PHE A 224 30.42 -14.90 -9.25
N GLY A 225 31.39 -14.83 -8.34
CA GLY A 225 31.13 -15.09 -6.91
C GLY A 225 30.10 -14.14 -6.31
N ARG A 226 30.11 -12.85 -6.67
CA ARG A 226 29.15 -11.85 -6.18
C ARG A 226 27.77 -12.05 -6.79
N ALA A 227 27.69 -12.39 -8.07
CA ALA A 227 26.44 -12.74 -8.73
C ALA A 227 25.80 -13.99 -8.09
N ALA A 228 26.59 -15.04 -7.83
CA ALA A 228 26.11 -16.24 -7.15
C ALA A 228 25.58 -15.93 -5.74
N ILE A 229 26.29 -15.11 -4.96
CA ILE A 229 25.84 -14.68 -3.63
C ILE A 229 24.54 -13.86 -3.72
N LEU A 230 24.44 -12.94 -4.68
CA LEU A 230 23.25 -12.13 -4.90
C LEU A 230 22.03 -13.00 -5.18
N VAL A 231 22.16 -13.98 -6.10
CA VAL A 231 21.09 -14.92 -6.43
C VAL A 231 20.74 -15.79 -5.24
N ALA A 232 21.73 -16.40 -4.58
CA ALA A 232 21.48 -17.28 -3.43
C ALA A 232 20.77 -16.54 -2.29
N SER A 233 21.21 -15.33 -1.96
CA SER A 233 20.56 -14.51 -0.93
C SER A 233 19.16 -14.03 -1.33
N ALA A 234 18.92 -13.72 -2.62
CA ALA A 234 17.58 -13.43 -3.11
C ALA A 234 16.65 -14.65 -3.04
N SER A 235 17.14 -15.84 -3.39
CA SER A 235 16.38 -17.08 -3.22
C SER A 235 16.04 -17.34 -1.76
N VAL A 236 16.96 -17.08 -0.82
CA VAL A 236 16.69 -17.19 0.62
C VAL A 236 15.58 -16.23 1.06
N GLY A 237 15.63 -14.97 0.61
CA GLY A 237 14.57 -13.99 0.91
C GLY A 237 13.21 -14.39 0.33
N ALA A 238 13.20 -15.05 -0.83
CA ALA A 238 11.99 -15.48 -1.53
C ALA A 238 11.53 -16.92 -1.17
N ILE A 239 12.09 -17.54 -0.12
CA ILE A 239 11.78 -18.93 0.26
C ILE A 239 10.27 -19.20 0.34
N PRO A 240 9.44 -18.37 1.00
CA PRO A 240 8.00 -18.66 1.10
C PRO A 240 7.32 -18.74 -0.27
N TRP A 241 7.69 -17.84 -1.20
CA TRP A 241 7.19 -17.86 -2.58
C TRP A 241 7.67 -19.12 -3.33
N LEU A 242 8.95 -19.47 -3.18
CA LEU A 242 9.54 -20.63 -3.85
C LEU A 242 8.93 -21.96 -3.37
N LEU A 243 8.66 -22.10 -2.06
CA LEU A 243 8.03 -23.28 -1.51
C LEU A 243 6.61 -23.46 -2.06
N GLN A 244 5.83 -22.38 -2.14
CA GLN A 244 4.49 -22.46 -2.75
C GLN A 244 4.55 -22.75 -4.25
N ALA A 245 5.53 -22.17 -4.97
CA ALA A 245 5.71 -22.40 -6.39
C ALA A 245 5.98 -23.87 -6.74
N VAL A 246 6.59 -24.63 -5.81
CA VAL A 246 6.78 -26.08 -5.95
C VAL A 246 5.46 -26.86 -5.83
N GLY A 247 4.53 -26.38 -4.99
CA GLY A 247 3.22 -27.01 -4.78
C GLY A 247 2.20 -26.66 -5.87
N ASP A 248 1.90 -25.37 -6.04
CA ASP A 248 0.82 -24.88 -6.90
C ASP A 248 1.25 -24.67 -8.36
N GLY A 249 2.56 -24.68 -8.59
CA GLY A 249 3.18 -24.39 -9.88
C GLY A 249 3.52 -22.89 -10.06
N PRO A 250 4.69 -22.56 -10.63
CA PRO A 250 5.13 -21.17 -10.77
C PRO A 250 4.28 -20.35 -11.74
N ALA A 251 3.64 -21.00 -12.73
CA ALA A 251 2.83 -20.31 -13.74
C ALA A 251 1.60 -19.63 -13.12
N GLU A 252 0.95 -20.29 -12.16
CA GLU A 252 -0.25 -19.77 -11.51
C GLU A 252 0.09 -18.58 -10.60
N LEU A 253 1.18 -18.68 -9.82
CA LEU A 253 1.65 -17.57 -8.99
C LEU A 253 2.09 -16.37 -9.83
N LEU A 254 2.72 -16.60 -10.98
CA LEU A 254 3.08 -15.52 -11.91
C LEU A 254 1.84 -14.88 -12.55
N ARG A 255 0.79 -15.65 -12.82
CA ARG A 255 -0.49 -15.15 -13.32
C ARG A 255 -1.19 -14.26 -12.31
N GLU A 256 -1.24 -14.67 -11.04
CA GLU A 256 -1.75 -13.86 -9.93
C GLU A 256 -0.92 -12.58 -9.74
N LEU A 257 0.41 -12.70 -9.72
CA LEU A 257 1.33 -11.55 -9.64
C LEU A 257 1.18 -10.57 -10.82
N GLY A 258 0.81 -11.07 -11.99
CA GLY A 258 0.50 -10.27 -13.18
C GLY A 258 -0.78 -9.44 -13.07
N GLY A 259 -1.49 -9.49 -11.95
CA GLY A 259 -2.70 -8.70 -11.71
C GLY A 259 -3.97 -9.35 -12.24
N SER A 260 -4.09 -10.68 -12.14
CA SER A 260 -5.28 -11.43 -12.58
C SER A 260 -6.59 -10.85 -12.01
N ALA A 261 -6.53 -10.31 -10.78
CA ALA A 261 -7.66 -9.70 -10.09
C ALA A 261 -8.19 -8.42 -10.75
N ILE A 262 -7.36 -7.76 -11.56
CA ILE A 262 -7.67 -6.46 -12.18
C ILE A 262 -7.65 -6.56 -13.72
N ALA A 263 -7.06 -7.61 -14.29
CA ALA A 263 -6.93 -7.84 -15.74
C ALA A 263 -8.26 -7.91 -16.51
N GLY A 264 -9.39 -8.16 -15.84
CA GLY A 264 -10.72 -8.17 -16.44
C GLY A 264 -11.51 -6.85 -16.37
N VAL A 265 -11.01 -5.83 -15.67
CA VAL A 265 -11.73 -4.56 -15.47
C VAL A 265 -11.73 -3.69 -16.75
N SER A 266 -10.71 -3.86 -17.58
CA SER A 266 -10.51 -3.07 -18.80
C SER A 266 -10.92 -3.86 -20.04
N GLY A 267 -12.21 -3.88 -20.36
CA GLY A 267 -12.69 -4.40 -21.64
C GLY A 267 -12.43 -3.41 -22.78
N GLY A 268 -11.93 -3.88 -23.93
CA GLY A 268 -11.79 -3.06 -25.13
C GLY A 268 -10.50 -3.29 -25.93
N SER A 269 -10.27 -2.43 -26.92
CA SER A 269 -9.02 -2.47 -27.71
C SER A 269 -7.82 -2.04 -26.85
N LEU A 270 -6.62 -2.51 -27.19
CA LEU A 270 -5.38 -2.14 -26.49
C LEU A 270 -5.22 -0.61 -26.36
N ALA A 271 -5.58 0.15 -27.40
CA ALA A 271 -5.52 1.60 -27.36
C ALA A 271 -6.47 2.23 -26.34
N ALA A 272 -7.69 1.67 -26.19
CA ALA A 272 -8.64 2.13 -25.19
C ALA A 272 -8.17 1.82 -23.76
N VAL A 273 -7.60 0.62 -23.55
CA VAL A 273 -7.02 0.21 -22.25
C VAL A 273 -5.83 1.09 -21.88
N LEU A 274 -4.88 1.30 -22.79
CA LEU A 274 -3.75 2.19 -22.53
C LEU A 274 -4.21 3.64 -22.31
N GLY A 275 -5.23 4.09 -23.05
CA GLY A 275 -5.86 5.39 -22.87
C GLY A 275 -6.49 5.55 -21.48
N SER A 276 -7.20 4.54 -20.99
CA SER A 276 -7.77 4.56 -19.64
C SER A 276 -6.68 4.53 -18.57
N HIS A 277 -5.61 3.75 -18.76
CA HIS A 277 -4.48 3.73 -17.83
C HIS A 277 -3.76 5.08 -17.76
N VAL A 278 -3.56 5.75 -18.89
CA VAL A 278 -2.99 7.11 -18.93
C VAL A 278 -3.94 8.11 -18.25
N SER A 279 -5.24 8.00 -18.47
CA SER A 279 -6.25 8.81 -17.77
C SER A 279 -6.19 8.58 -16.26
N ASN A 280 -6.17 7.32 -15.82
CA ASN A 280 -6.03 6.94 -14.41
C ASN A 280 -4.74 7.50 -13.82
N LEU A 281 -3.63 7.46 -14.55
CA LEU A 281 -2.36 8.02 -14.10
C LEU A 281 -2.43 9.55 -13.94
N LEU A 282 -2.90 10.26 -14.98
CA LEU A 282 -2.86 11.71 -15.04
C LEU A 282 -3.95 12.37 -14.21
N VAL A 283 -5.17 11.86 -14.25
CA VAL A 283 -6.35 12.48 -13.61
C VAL A 283 -6.51 11.99 -12.18
N PHE A 284 -6.37 10.68 -11.94
CA PHE A 284 -6.67 10.10 -10.63
C PHE A 284 -5.40 9.91 -9.78
N GLY A 285 -4.39 9.22 -10.29
CA GLY A 285 -3.15 8.89 -9.59
C GLY A 285 -2.34 10.13 -9.21
N SER A 286 -2.10 11.03 -10.16
CA SER A 286 -1.30 12.23 -9.90
C SER A 286 -1.96 13.20 -8.91
N THR A 287 -3.28 13.36 -8.98
CA THR A 287 -4.02 14.27 -8.09
C THR A 287 -4.09 13.73 -6.66
N ALA A 288 -4.23 12.42 -6.48
CA ALA A 288 -4.12 11.77 -5.16
C ALA A 288 -2.68 11.80 -4.62
N LEU A 289 -1.68 11.57 -5.47
CA LEU A 289 -0.26 11.63 -5.11
C LEU A 289 0.16 13.02 -4.62
N PHE A 290 -0.31 14.08 -5.28
CA PHE A 290 -0.06 15.47 -4.89
C PHE A 290 -0.91 15.96 -3.72
N GLY A 291 -1.85 15.15 -3.24
CA GLY A 291 -2.77 15.49 -2.16
C GLY A 291 -3.88 16.46 -2.54
N LEU A 292 -4.16 16.63 -3.84
CA LEU A 292 -5.20 17.56 -4.33
C LEU A 292 -6.61 17.10 -4.00
N ARG A 293 -6.78 15.77 -3.90
CA ARG A 293 -8.02 15.10 -3.52
C ARG A 293 -7.69 13.89 -2.62
N PRO A 294 -8.64 13.39 -1.82
CA PRO A 294 -8.50 12.09 -1.20
C PRO A 294 -8.51 11.00 -2.28
N PRO A 295 -7.83 9.86 -2.07
CA PRO A 295 -7.81 8.80 -3.07
C PRO A 295 -9.22 8.29 -3.40
N TRP A 296 -10.12 8.11 -2.42
CA TRP A 296 -11.44 7.50 -2.60
C TRP A 296 -12.54 8.40 -3.22
N GLU A 297 -12.30 9.70 -3.42
CA GLU A 297 -13.32 10.62 -3.96
C GLU A 297 -12.74 11.67 -4.93
N VAL A 298 -13.60 12.34 -5.69
CA VAL A 298 -13.21 13.37 -6.68
C VAL A 298 -13.25 14.80 -6.11
N ARG A 299 -13.43 14.93 -4.79
CA ARG A 299 -13.53 16.22 -4.10
C ARG A 299 -12.15 16.86 -3.94
N TRP A 300 -12.04 18.13 -4.29
CA TRP A 300 -10.81 18.92 -4.12
C TRP A 300 -10.65 19.39 -2.66
N LEU A 301 -9.43 19.32 -2.14
CA LEU A 301 -9.09 19.70 -0.77
C LEU A 301 -8.51 21.11 -0.69
N ALA A 302 -8.75 21.81 0.43
CA ALA A 302 -8.10 23.08 0.77
C ALA A 302 -7.98 24.07 -0.41
N LEU A 303 -9.11 24.31 -1.11
CA LEU A 303 -9.21 25.05 -2.37
C LEU A 303 -8.36 26.34 -2.47
N PRO A 304 -8.28 27.22 -1.44
CA PRO A 304 -7.48 28.44 -1.54
C PRO A 304 -5.99 28.21 -1.79
N LEU A 305 -5.44 27.08 -1.33
CA LEU A 305 -4.02 26.75 -1.43
C LEU A 305 -3.72 25.77 -2.57
N LEU A 306 -4.75 25.12 -3.14
CA LEU A 306 -4.61 24.08 -4.16
C LEU A 306 -3.79 24.53 -5.38
N PRO A 307 -4.04 25.70 -6.02
CA PRO A 307 -3.26 26.10 -7.20
C PRO A 307 -1.76 26.29 -6.90
N LEU A 308 -1.44 26.77 -5.71
CA LEU A 308 -0.06 26.98 -5.26
C LEU A 308 0.67 25.65 -5.04
N VAL A 309 0.02 24.68 -4.38
CA VAL A 309 0.57 23.35 -4.15
C VAL A 309 0.70 22.57 -5.45
N PHE A 310 -0.28 22.68 -6.34
CA PHE A 310 -0.19 22.09 -7.67
C PHE A 310 0.98 22.67 -8.47
N GLY A 311 1.12 24.00 -8.52
CA GLY A 311 2.24 24.68 -9.15
C GLY A 311 3.59 24.26 -8.57
N PHE A 312 3.68 24.09 -7.25
CA PHE A 312 4.87 23.57 -6.59
C PHE A 312 5.26 22.19 -7.10
N TRP A 313 4.33 21.23 -7.15
CA TRP A 313 4.62 19.88 -7.64
C TRP A 313 5.00 19.87 -9.12
N LEU A 314 4.40 20.72 -9.96
CA LEU A 314 4.81 20.88 -11.36
C LEU A 314 6.26 21.38 -11.48
N LEU A 315 6.67 22.34 -10.63
CA LEU A 315 8.06 22.79 -10.58
C LEU A 315 9.01 21.69 -10.12
N VAL A 316 8.60 20.84 -9.17
CA VAL A 316 9.37 19.67 -8.73
C VAL A 316 9.58 18.71 -9.89
N LEU A 317 8.53 18.37 -10.64
CA LEU A 317 8.61 17.50 -11.81
C LEU A 317 9.53 18.10 -12.90
N ALA A 318 9.35 19.39 -13.21
CA ALA A 318 10.18 20.10 -14.19
C ALA A 318 11.67 20.15 -13.80
N ARG A 319 11.96 20.05 -12.49
CA ARG A 319 13.34 20.07 -11.95
C ARG A 319 14.07 18.74 -12.09
N VAL A 320 13.36 17.62 -12.17
CA VAL A 320 13.93 16.25 -12.19
C VAL A 320 14.98 16.09 -13.30
N PRO A 321 14.74 16.46 -14.58
CA PRO A 321 15.71 16.28 -15.66
C PRO A 321 17.03 17.04 -15.42
N ALA A 322 16.96 18.27 -14.93
CA ALA A 322 18.14 19.05 -14.58
C ALA A 322 18.89 18.43 -13.38
N SER A 323 18.16 17.81 -12.45
CA SER A 323 18.75 17.17 -11.27
C SER A 323 19.58 15.96 -11.70
N VAL A 324 19.00 15.03 -12.46
CA VAL A 324 19.68 13.79 -12.87
C VAL A 324 20.84 14.00 -13.85
N ARG A 325 21.02 15.21 -14.38
CA ARG A 325 22.16 15.62 -15.22
C ARG A 325 23.30 16.28 -14.44
N ARG A 326 23.04 16.82 -13.23
CA ARG A 326 24.06 17.49 -12.41
C ARG A 326 25.09 16.46 -11.92
N ARG A 327 26.35 16.59 -12.36
CA ARG A 327 27.44 15.67 -12.02
C ARG A 327 28.08 16.05 -10.68
N ASP A 328 27.56 15.45 -9.61
CA ASP A 328 28.09 15.58 -8.25
C ASP A 328 28.01 14.22 -7.52
N GLY A 329 28.43 14.19 -6.24
CA GLY A 329 28.44 12.99 -5.41
C GLY A 329 27.05 12.38 -5.08
N GLY A 330 25.95 13.03 -5.48
CA GLY A 330 24.57 12.55 -5.32
C GLY A 330 23.92 12.06 -6.61
N LEU A 331 24.64 12.04 -7.75
CA LEU A 331 24.11 11.64 -9.06
C LEU A 331 23.48 10.24 -9.05
N THR A 332 24.15 9.26 -8.45
CA THR A 332 23.68 7.86 -8.41
C THR A 332 22.34 7.73 -7.69
N ALA A 333 22.19 8.36 -6.53
CA ALA A 333 20.95 8.33 -5.77
C ALA A 333 19.80 8.99 -6.54
N ARG A 334 20.05 10.13 -7.19
CA ARG A 334 19.05 10.83 -8.01
C ARG A 334 18.63 10.03 -9.24
N ARG A 335 19.56 9.28 -9.85
CA ARG A 335 19.23 8.38 -10.97
C ARG A 335 18.47 7.13 -10.53
N LEU A 336 18.74 6.59 -9.34
CA LEU A 336 17.93 5.50 -8.77
C LEU A 336 16.48 5.96 -8.56
N LEU A 337 16.30 7.12 -7.92
CA LEU A 337 14.99 7.72 -7.69
C LEU A 337 14.25 8.04 -9.01
N ALA A 338 14.94 8.56 -10.03
CA ALA A 338 14.32 8.79 -11.33
C ALA A 338 14.03 7.48 -12.08
N GLY A 339 14.88 6.47 -11.94
CA GLY A 339 14.65 5.13 -12.48
C GLY A 339 13.39 4.51 -11.88
N MET A 340 13.19 4.66 -10.57
CA MET A 340 11.99 4.24 -9.86
C MET A 340 10.73 4.91 -10.41
N VAL A 341 10.78 6.24 -10.60
CA VAL A 341 9.69 7.00 -11.22
C VAL A 341 9.38 6.42 -12.60
N ALA A 342 10.39 6.23 -13.45
CA ALA A 342 10.20 5.68 -14.79
C ALA A 342 9.63 4.25 -14.76
N THR A 343 10.17 3.37 -13.91
CA THR A 343 9.70 1.98 -13.78
C THR A 343 8.25 1.92 -13.33
N LEU A 344 7.84 2.74 -12.36
CA LEU A 344 6.45 2.78 -11.91
C LEU A 344 5.52 3.34 -12.99
N LEU A 345 5.87 4.45 -13.65
CA LEU A 345 5.02 5.03 -14.71
C LEU A 345 4.85 4.06 -15.88
N LEU A 346 5.92 3.42 -16.33
CA LEU A 346 5.87 2.41 -17.39
C LEU A 346 5.09 1.17 -16.94
N GLY A 347 5.37 0.67 -15.74
CA GLY A 347 4.67 -0.49 -15.18
C GLY A 347 3.17 -0.22 -15.06
N PHE A 348 2.77 0.95 -14.57
CA PHE A 348 1.36 1.32 -14.43
C PHE A 348 0.66 1.41 -15.80
N VAL A 349 1.27 2.07 -16.79
CA VAL A 349 0.66 2.20 -18.13
C VAL A 349 0.55 0.86 -18.84
N PHE A 350 1.57 0.01 -18.76
CA PHE A 350 1.66 -1.22 -19.56
C PHE A 350 1.26 -2.50 -18.82
N SER A 351 0.69 -2.40 -17.62
CA SER A 351 0.19 -3.57 -16.86
C SER A 351 -1.28 -3.42 -16.48
N PRO A 352 -1.96 -4.52 -16.10
CA PRO A 352 -3.32 -4.48 -15.59
C PRO A 352 -3.55 -3.55 -14.39
N PHE A 353 -2.49 -3.28 -13.62
CA PHE A 353 -2.58 -2.36 -12.46
C PHE A 353 -2.94 -0.93 -12.85
N GLY A 354 -2.77 -0.55 -14.13
CA GLY A 354 -3.18 0.74 -14.66
C GLY A 354 -4.69 1.02 -14.62
N ALA A 355 -5.50 -0.02 -14.47
CA ALA A 355 -6.96 0.10 -14.35
C ALA A 355 -7.41 0.63 -12.98
N ASP A 356 -6.52 0.66 -11.99
CA ASP A 356 -6.84 1.04 -10.62
C ASP A 356 -6.73 2.58 -10.41
N PRO A 357 -7.85 3.27 -10.08
CA PRO A 357 -7.85 4.72 -9.88
C PRO A 357 -7.47 5.16 -8.46
N SER A 358 -7.10 4.23 -7.57
CA SER A 358 -6.94 4.46 -6.13
C SER A 358 -5.78 5.30 -5.69
N GLY A 359 -4.77 5.47 -6.54
CA GLY A 359 -3.55 6.15 -6.11
C GLY A 359 -2.66 5.29 -5.19
N ARG A 360 -3.10 4.08 -4.76
CA ARG A 360 -2.33 3.19 -3.87
C ARG A 360 -1.02 2.71 -4.50
N TYR A 361 -1.01 2.47 -5.81
CA TYR A 361 0.21 2.11 -6.53
C TYR A 361 1.21 3.26 -6.68
N PHE A 362 0.80 4.51 -6.40
CA PHE A 362 1.64 5.70 -6.50
C PHE A 362 2.36 6.04 -5.19
N LEU A 363 2.07 5.34 -4.08
CA LEU A 363 2.74 5.56 -2.79
C LEU A 363 4.26 5.57 -2.87
N PRO A 364 4.92 4.69 -3.65
CA PRO A 364 6.37 4.74 -3.81
C PRO A 364 6.87 6.11 -4.30
N LEU A 365 6.10 6.82 -5.14
CA LEU A 365 6.50 8.12 -5.69
C LEU A 365 6.54 9.25 -4.65
N SER A 366 5.96 9.07 -3.46
CA SER A 366 6.09 10.05 -2.38
C SER A 366 7.55 10.30 -1.97
N ILE A 367 8.39 9.27 -2.03
CA ILE A 367 9.82 9.31 -1.70
C ILE A 367 10.61 10.18 -2.70
N PRO A 368 10.65 9.89 -4.02
CA PRO A 368 11.33 10.74 -4.98
C PRO A 368 10.72 12.15 -5.03
N LEU A 369 9.41 12.32 -4.86
CA LEU A 369 8.80 13.66 -4.79
C LEU A 369 9.35 14.48 -3.62
N ALA A 370 9.41 13.91 -2.42
CA ALA A 370 9.99 14.58 -1.25
C ALA A 370 11.48 14.93 -1.46
N VAL A 371 12.26 14.02 -2.05
CA VAL A 371 13.69 14.24 -2.32
C VAL A 371 13.92 15.31 -3.40
N PHE A 372 13.16 15.27 -4.51
CA PHE A 372 13.29 16.25 -5.58
C PHE A 372 12.69 17.61 -5.20
N ALA A 373 11.69 17.65 -4.33
CA ALA A 373 11.22 18.89 -3.69
C ALA A 373 12.34 19.54 -2.89
N ALA A 374 13.05 18.78 -2.06
CA ALA A 374 14.22 19.27 -1.34
C ALA A 374 15.33 19.76 -2.29
N ASP A 375 15.61 19.04 -3.39
CA ASP A 375 16.58 19.47 -4.41
C ASP A 375 16.17 20.77 -5.14
N LEU A 376 14.88 20.95 -5.43
CA LEU A 376 14.35 22.18 -6.00
C LEU A 376 14.59 23.35 -5.05
N LEU A 377 14.18 23.21 -3.79
CA LEU A 377 14.28 24.25 -2.77
C LEU A 377 15.74 24.66 -2.50
N GLU A 378 16.67 23.69 -2.44
CA GLU A 378 18.10 24.00 -2.34
C GLU A 378 18.63 24.73 -3.58
N SER A 379 18.13 24.41 -4.78
CA SER A 379 18.60 25.03 -6.02
C SER A 379 18.13 26.48 -6.22
N ILE A 380 16.97 26.85 -5.65
CA ILE A 380 16.44 28.23 -5.71
C ILE A 380 16.91 29.08 -4.54
N ARG A 381 17.44 28.48 -3.47
CA ARG A 381 17.93 29.16 -2.26
C ARG A 381 18.90 30.31 -2.51
N PRO A 382 19.87 30.25 -3.45
CA PRO A 382 20.77 31.37 -3.69
C PRO A 382 20.05 32.61 -4.26
N ARG A 383 18.86 32.43 -4.84
CA ARG A 383 18.08 33.48 -5.52
C ARG A 383 16.91 33.99 -4.69
N LEU A 384 16.51 33.27 -3.65
CA LEU A 384 15.40 33.62 -2.78
C LEU A 384 15.88 33.75 -1.33
N PRO A 385 15.44 34.77 -0.58
CA PRO A 385 15.66 34.82 0.86
C PRO A 385 15.22 33.51 1.52
N GLY A 386 16.00 32.98 2.47
CA GLY A 386 15.74 31.68 3.09
C GLY A 386 14.35 31.53 3.71
N ALA A 387 13.73 32.65 4.11
CA ALA A 387 12.35 32.72 4.61
C ALA A 387 11.32 32.23 3.57
N TRP A 388 11.52 32.48 2.27
CA TRP A 388 10.58 32.07 1.22
C TRP A 388 10.61 30.57 0.95
N ALA A 389 11.80 29.95 0.96
CA ALA A 389 11.91 28.50 0.84
C ALA A 389 11.24 27.78 2.01
N ALA A 390 11.42 28.31 3.24
CA ALA A 390 10.72 27.83 4.42
C ALA A 390 9.20 28.02 4.29
N ALA A 391 8.75 29.20 3.85
CA ALA A 391 7.33 29.49 3.64
C ALA A 391 6.69 28.54 2.63
N LEU A 392 7.34 28.24 1.50
CA LEU A 392 6.84 27.28 0.51
C LEU A 392 6.65 25.89 1.10
N VAL A 393 7.63 25.38 1.86
CA VAL A 393 7.50 24.08 2.53
C VAL A 393 6.40 24.10 3.58
N SER A 394 6.33 25.16 4.38
CA SER A 394 5.27 25.33 5.38
C SER A 394 3.88 25.34 4.75
N VAL A 395 3.72 25.96 3.57
CA VAL A 395 2.45 25.92 2.82
C VAL A 395 2.11 24.50 2.37
N VAL A 396 3.06 23.76 1.78
CA VAL A 396 2.80 22.38 1.30
C VAL A 396 2.52 21.43 2.47
N VAL A 397 3.31 21.51 3.54
CA VAL A 397 3.10 20.71 4.77
C VAL A 397 1.77 21.08 5.43
N GLY A 398 1.46 22.37 5.55
CA GLY A 398 0.20 22.85 6.10
C GLY A 398 -1.00 22.43 5.26
N TYR A 399 -0.88 22.43 3.93
CA TYR A 399 -1.88 21.93 3.01
C TYR A 399 -2.14 20.42 3.18
N ASN A 400 -1.08 19.61 3.25
CA ASN A 400 -1.20 18.17 3.49
C ASN A 400 -1.89 17.86 4.83
N LEU A 401 -1.53 18.61 5.88
CA LEU A 401 -2.15 18.49 7.19
C LEU A 401 -3.62 18.92 7.16
N TRP A 402 -3.93 20.06 6.53
CA TRP A 402 -5.31 20.52 6.36
C TRP A 402 -6.12 19.44 5.66
N GLY A 403 -5.68 18.99 4.47
CA GLY A 403 -6.41 17.97 3.70
C GLY A 403 -6.69 16.71 4.51
N THR A 404 -5.70 16.25 5.28
CA THR A 404 -5.85 15.08 6.17
C THR A 404 -6.87 15.33 7.28
N VAL A 405 -6.81 16.47 7.97
CA VAL A 405 -7.74 16.84 9.04
C VAL A 405 -9.16 17.04 8.50
N GLU A 406 -9.30 17.65 7.32
CA GLU A 406 -10.58 17.85 6.66
C GLU A 406 -11.25 16.51 6.31
N THR A 407 -10.48 15.54 5.79
CA THR A 407 -10.98 14.18 5.56
C THR A 407 -11.32 13.45 6.86
N ALA A 408 -10.48 13.57 7.90
CA ALA A 408 -10.71 12.94 9.19
C ALA A 408 -12.01 13.42 9.86
N ARG A 409 -12.33 14.72 9.72
CA ARG A 409 -13.57 15.31 10.26
C ARG A 409 -14.81 14.94 9.47
N SER A 410 -14.66 14.55 8.21
CA SER A 410 -15.76 14.07 7.35
C SER A 410 -16.00 12.57 7.60
N ASN A 411 -16.37 12.21 8.83
CA ASN A 411 -16.62 10.82 9.25
C ASN A 411 -18.12 10.62 9.57
N PRO A 412 -18.85 9.77 8.83
CA PRO A 412 -18.38 8.85 7.78
C PRO A 412 -18.06 9.53 6.42
N PRO A 413 -17.11 8.96 5.62
CA PRO A 413 -16.40 7.71 5.89
C PRO A 413 -15.06 7.90 6.65
N GLY A 414 -14.62 9.13 6.90
CA GLY A 414 -13.27 9.40 7.39
C GLY A 414 -12.21 9.07 6.33
N LEU A 415 -11.05 8.57 6.75
CA LEU A 415 -9.98 8.10 5.85
C LEU A 415 -10.21 6.63 5.48
N THR A 416 -10.85 6.39 4.33
CA THR A 416 -11.21 5.05 3.87
C THR A 416 -10.43 4.61 2.62
N THR A 417 -10.19 3.31 2.48
CA THR A 417 -9.61 2.73 1.26
C THR A 417 -10.64 2.53 0.15
N GLN A 418 -11.94 2.74 0.44
CA GLN A 418 -13.01 2.28 -0.43
C GLN A 418 -13.55 3.37 -1.35
N PHE A 419 -13.54 3.06 -2.65
CA PHE A 419 -13.98 3.96 -3.72
C PHE A 419 -15.49 4.04 -3.88
N ASP A 420 -16.15 2.90 -3.75
CA ASP A 420 -17.58 2.82 -3.97
C ASP A 420 -18.32 3.27 -2.71
N ARG A 421 -19.17 4.29 -2.83
CA ARG A 421 -19.89 4.89 -1.71
C ARG A 421 -20.81 3.89 -1.01
N VAL A 422 -21.28 2.84 -1.71
CA VAL A 422 -22.11 1.79 -1.11
C VAL A 422 -21.38 1.04 0.02
N THR A 423 -20.05 1.05 -0.02
CA THR A 423 -19.17 0.37 0.94
C THR A 423 -18.72 1.25 2.10
N TRP A 424 -19.20 2.51 2.16
CA TRP A 424 -18.91 3.43 3.26
C TRP A 424 -19.83 3.16 4.44
N ILE A 425 -19.57 2.04 5.12
CA ILE A 425 -20.38 1.58 6.26
C ILE A 425 -19.99 2.35 7.52
N ASP A 426 -20.99 2.80 8.28
CA ASP A 426 -20.78 3.44 9.57
C ASP A 426 -20.49 2.41 10.68
N HIS A 427 -19.20 2.15 10.88
CA HIS A 427 -18.70 1.17 11.85
C HIS A 427 -18.95 1.52 13.33
N ARG A 428 -19.52 2.70 13.64
CA ARG A 428 -19.94 3.04 15.02
C ARG A 428 -21.05 2.14 15.54
N TYR A 429 -21.76 1.45 14.65
CA TYR A 429 -22.84 0.53 14.99
C TYR A 429 -22.39 -0.94 15.09
N ASP A 430 -21.11 -1.26 14.87
CA ASP A 430 -20.61 -2.65 14.87
C ASP A 430 -20.86 -3.35 16.21
N ALA A 431 -20.61 -2.67 17.34
CA ALA A 431 -20.87 -3.22 18.66
C ALA A 431 -22.38 -3.51 18.87
N ALA A 432 -23.25 -2.57 18.48
CA ALA A 432 -24.69 -2.76 18.59
C ALA A 432 -25.22 -3.88 17.67
N LEU A 433 -24.60 -4.08 16.50
CA LEU A 433 -24.88 -5.20 15.62
C LEU A 433 -24.47 -6.53 16.28
N MET A 434 -23.25 -6.61 16.83
CA MET A 434 -22.75 -7.81 17.52
C MET A 434 -23.66 -8.18 18.71
N ASP A 435 -23.92 -7.23 19.61
CA ASP A 435 -24.80 -7.43 20.76
C ASP A 435 -26.19 -7.93 20.34
N PHE A 436 -26.74 -7.38 19.25
CA PHE A 436 -28.03 -7.81 18.71
C PHE A 436 -28.00 -9.24 18.16
N LEU A 437 -26.97 -9.59 17.40
CA LEU A 437 -26.83 -10.92 16.82
C LEU A 437 -26.68 -11.99 17.91
N GLU A 438 -25.83 -11.73 18.91
CA GLU A 438 -25.64 -12.61 20.07
C GLU A 438 -26.94 -12.76 20.87
N ALA A 439 -27.63 -11.66 21.19
CA ALA A 439 -28.88 -11.68 21.94
C ALA A 439 -30.01 -12.45 21.24
N ASN A 440 -29.94 -12.62 19.91
CA ASN A 440 -30.93 -13.35 19.12
C ASN A 440 -30.42 -14.71 18.62
N GLY A 441 -29.25 -15.17 19.07
CA GLY A 441 -28.64 -16.44 18.63
C GLY A 441 -28.35 -16.50 17.13
N ALA A 442 -28.18 -15.33 16.49
CA ALA A 442 -27.93 -15.17 15.06
C ALA A 442 -26.42 -15.17 14.76
N GLU A 443 -25.74 -16.26 15.13
CA GLU A 443 -24.28 -16.32 15.13
C GLU A 443 -23.66 -16.70 13.77
N ARG A 444 -24.46 -17.23 12.85
CA ARG A 444 -24.02 -17.72 11.54
C ARG A 444 -24.89 -17.13 10.45
N GLY A 445 -24.31 -16.88 9.27
CA GLY A 445 -25.11 -16.37 8.17
C GLY A 445 -24.37 -15.87 6.95
N TYR A 446 -25.09 -15.04 6.18
CA TYR A 446 -24.64 -14.53 4.90
C TYR A 446 -24.64 -13.00 4.90
N THR A 447 -23.57 -12.41 4.40
CA THR A 447 -23.47 -10.97 4.24
C THR A 447 -22.60 -10.61 3.04
N ASN A 448 -22.19 -9.35 2.92
CA ASN A 448 -21.24 -8.91 1.92
C ASN A 448 -19.81 -8.83 2.49
N TYR A 449 -18.81 -8.72 1.60
CA TYR A 449 -17.39 -8.66 1.96
C TYR A 449 -17.06 -7.69 3.09
N TRP A 450 -17.66 -6.49 3.06
CA TRP A 450 -17.32 -5.38 3.93
C TRP A 450 -17.82 -5.54 5.37
N VAL A 451 -18.71 -6.50 5.62
CA VAL A 451 -19.25 -6.82 6.96
C VAL A 451 -18.69 -8.13 7.50
N ALA A 452 -18.49 -9.13 6.63
CA ALA A 452 -18.11 -10.50 7.00
C ALA A 452 -16.87 -10.56 7.91
N TYR A 453 -15.74 -10.02 7.45
CA TYR A 453 -14.46 -10.16 8.14
C TYR A 453 -14.28 -9.23 9.35
N PRO A 454 -14.75 -7.96 9.35
CA PRO A 454 -14.77 -7.15 10.56
C PRO A 454 -15.56 -7.81 11.67
N LEU A 455 -16.75 -8.36 11.36
CA LEU A 455 -17.59 -9.04 12.34
C LEU A 455 -16.86 -10.25 12.94
N ALA A 456 -16.30 -11.13 12.11
CA ALA A 456 -15.56 -12.30 12.58
C ALA A 456 -14.32 -11.94 13.42
N PHE A 457 -13.57 -10.89 13.06
CA PHE A 457 -12.41 -10.48 13.85
C PHE A 457 -12.81 -9.91 15.22
N LEU A 458 -13.74 -8.95 15.21
CA LEU A 458 -14.17 -8.20 16.39
C LEU A 458 -14.91 -9.09 17.40
N SER A 459 -15.66 -10.08 16.92
CA SER A 459 -16.37 -11.05 17.78
C SER A 459 -15.50 -12.23 18.21
N GLU A 460 -14.17 -12.19 18.02
CA GLU A 460 -13.30 -13.34 18.29
C GLU A 460 -13.75 -14.65 17.61
N GLU A 461 -14.22 -14.55 16.36
CA GLU A 461 -14.77 -15.65 15.56
C GLU A 461 -16.04 -16.32 16.13
N GLN A 462 -16.70 -15.68 17.10
CA GLN A 462 -18.01 -16.11 17.59
C GLN A 462 -19.15 -15.84 16.61
N LEU A 463 -19.07 -14.78 15.80
CA LEU A 463 -20.05 -14.43 14.77
C LEU A 463 -19.42 -14.64 13.38
N ILE A 464 -19.83 -15.69 12.68
CA ILE A 464 -19.26 -16.08 11.39
C ILE A 464 -20.29 -15.88 10.29
N PHE A 465 -20.06 -14.85 9.48
CA PHE A 465 -20.86 -14.56 8.30
C PHE A 465 -19.98 -14.63 7.06
N VAL A 466 -20.46 -15.30 6.01
CA VAL A 466 -19.70 -15.47 4.77
C VAL A 466 -20.14 -14.47 3.69
N PRO A 467 -19.20 -13.96 2.86
CA PRO A 467 -19.46 -12.89 1.90
C PRO A 467 -20.14 -13.43 0.62
N ARG A 468 -21.38 -13.88 0.74
CA ARG A 468 -22.19 -14.47 -0.36
C ARG A 468 -23.24 -13.52 -0.93
N LEU A 469 -23.31 -12.28 -0.45
CA LEU A 469 -24.26 -11.27 -0.93
C LEU A 469 -23.55 -10.18 -1.76
N PRO A 470 -24.15 -9.74 -2.89
CA PRO A 470 -23.63 -8.61 -3.66
C PRO A 470 -23.81 -7.31 -2.87
N TYR A 471 -22.81 -6.43 -2.90
CA TYR A 471 -22.91 -5.09 -2.33
C TYR A 471 -22.99 -3.99 -3.38
N HIS A 472 -22.60 -4.26 -4.63
CA HIS A 472 -22.77 -3.29 -5.69
C HIS A 472 -24.23 -3.20 -6.12
N THR A 473 -24.69 -1.99 -6.42
CA THR A 473 -26.09 -1.72 -6.78
C THR A 473 -26.52 -2.36 -8.10
N ASP A 474 -25.57 -2.76 -8.94
CA ASP A 474 -25.79 -3.52 -10.17
C ASP A 474 -25.76 -5.04 -9.97
N PHE A 475 -25.79 -5.50 -8.72
CA PHE A 475 -25.78 -6.92 -8.32
C PHE A 475 -24.53 -7.71 -8.75
N ARG A 476 -23.47 -7.04 -9.21
CA ARG A 476 -22.22 -7.75 -9.49
C ARG A 476 -21.69 -8.41 -8.20
N TYR A 477 -21.25 -9.65 -8.34
CA TYR A 477 -20.74 -10.47 -7.26
C TYR A 477 -19.45 -11.15 -7.73
N THR A 478 -18.49 -11.32 -6.82
CA THR A 478 -17.27 -12.07 -7.09
C THR A 478 -17.04 -13.12 -6.00
N PRO A 479 -16.85 -14.40 -6.36
CA PRO A 479 -16.46 -15.42 -5.40
C PRO A 479 -15.10 -15.14 -4.74
N ARG A 480 -14.29 -14.22 -5.30
CA ARG A 480 -12.99 -13.83 -4.73
C ARG A 480 -13.11 -13.05 -3.41
N ASP A 481 -14.29 -12.54 -3.09
CA ASP A 481 -14.55 -11.89 -1.81
C ASP A 481 -14.49 -12.89 -0.66
N ASP A 482 -14.72 -14.17 -0.93
CA ASP A 482 -14.45 -15.24 0.03
C ASP A 482 -12.94 -15.51 0.14
N ARG A 483 -12.38 -15.07 1.26
CA ARG A 483 -10.97 -15.16 1.61
C ARG A 483 -10.63 -16.37 2.47
N TYR A 484 -11.62 -17.00 3.14
CA TYR A 484 -11.34 -18.01 4.17
C TYR A 484 -12.41 -19.11 4.19
N ALA A 485 -12.17 -20.13 3.36
CA ALA A 485 -13.07 -21.25 3.14
C ALA A 485 -13.59 -21.98 4.40
N PRO A 486 -12.83 -22.13 5.51
CA PRO A 486 -13.38 -22.78 6.71
C PRO A 486 -14.63 -22.09 7.30
N TYR A 487 -14.86 -20.81 7.00
CA TYR A 487 -16.09 -20.14 7.42
C TYR A 487 -17.34 -20.60 6.65
N ASP A 488 -17.19 -21.05 5.40
CA ASP A 488 -18.32 -21.62 4.65
C ASP A 488 -18.79 -22.93 5.25
N GLU A 489 -17.86 -23.78 5.68
CA GLU A 489 -18.19 -25.04 6.37
C GLU A 489 -18.97 -24.74 7.66
N ALA A 490 -18.49 -23.77 8.46
CA ALA A 490 -19.13 -23.36 9.70
C ALA A 490 -20.56 -22.79 9.49
N VAL A 491 -20.80 -22.07 8.39
CA VAL A 491 -22.15 -21.55 8.07
C VAL A 491 -23.02 -22.65 7.47
N ALA A 492 -22.46 -23.52 6.62
CA ALA A 492 -23.19 -24.60 5.96
C ALA A 492 -23.77 -25.63 6.94
N ASP A 493 -23.06 -25.86 8.06
CA ASP A 493 -23.45 -26.78 9.13
C ASP A 493 -24.40 -26.15 10.17
N SER A 494 -24.69 -24.84 10.07
CA SER A 494 -25.52 -24.14 11.03
C SER A 494 -27.02 -24.46 10.85
N PRO A 495 -27.75 -24.81 11.93
CA PRO A 495 -29.20 -25.04 11.86
C PRO A 495 -30.02 -23.77 11.66
N SER A 496 -29.42 -22.59 11.91
CA SER A 496 -30.04 -21.29 11.74
C SER A 496 -29.07 -20.31 11.09
N VAL A 497 -29.58 -19.46 10.19
CA VAL A 497 -28.79 -18.44 9.52
C VAL A 497 -29.49 -17.08 9.56
N ALA A 498 -28.70 -16.02 9.58
CA ALA A 498 -29.15 -14.64 9.39
C ALA A 498 -28.57 -14.05 8.09
N TYR A 499 -29.21 -13.01 7.58
CA TYR A 499 -28.73 -12.25 6.42
C TYR A 499 -28.50 -10.80 6.84
N ILE A 500 -27.35 -10.24 6.47
CA ILE A 500 -27.01 -8.85 6.74
C ILE A 500 -26.67 -8.15 5.43
N THR A 501 -27.40 -7.10 5.10
CA THR A 501 -27.14 -6.23 3.94
C THR A 501 -26.78 -4.82 4.42
N THR A 502 -26.17 -4.03 3.54
CA THR A 502 -25.78 -2.63 3.80
C THR A 502 -26.02 -1.80 2.54
N HIS A 503 -26.66 -0.64 2.68
CA HIS A 503 -26.87 0.32 1.58
C HIS A 503 -27.46 -0.27 0.28
N HIS A 504 -28.24 -1.35 0.35
CA HIS A 504 -28.77 -2.04 -0.85
C HIS A 504 -30.28 -2.32 -0.78
N PRO A 505 -31.14 -1.28 -0.88
CA PRO A 505 -32.59 -1.44 -0.74
C PRO A 505 -33.23 -2.41 -1.76
N LEU A 506 -32.63 -2.54 -2.95
CA LEU A 506 -33.10 -3.47 -3.97
C LEU A 506 -32.81 -4.92 -3.58
N LEU A 507 -31.63 -5.21 -3.03
CA LEU A 507 -31.32 -6.52 -2.49
C LEU A 507 -32.25 -6.85 -1.31
N ASP A 508 -32.51 -5.88 -0.42
CA ASP A 508 -33.45 -6.07 0.68
C ASP A 508 -34.84 -6.46 0.17
N ALA A 509 -35.34 -5.77 -0.86
CA ALA A 509 -36.63 -6.10 -1.49
C ALA A 509 -36.64 -7.50 -2.13
N ARG A 510 -35.53 -7.92 -2.77
CA ARG A 510 -35.39 -9.27 -3.32
C ARG A 510 -35.39 -10.33 -2.23
N LEU A 511 -34.66 -10.12 -1.14
CA LEU A 511 -34.66 -11.03 0.01
C LEU A 511 -36.06 -11.18 0.59
N ARG A 512 -36.78 -10.07 0.83
CA ARG A 512 -38.17 -10.12 1.31
C ARG A 512 -39.09 -10.91 0.36
N THR A 513 -38.95 -10.72 -0.94
CA THR A 513 -39.73 -11.41 -1.97
C THR A 513 -39.40 -12.90 -2.04
N ALA A 514 -38.12 -13.26 -2.03
CA ALA A 514 -37.66 -14.64 -2.09
C ALA A 514 -38.08 -15.42 -0.83
N PHE A 515 -37.92 -14.85 0.37
CA PHE A 515 -38.40 -15.48 1.60
C PHE A 515 -39.91 -15.70 1.59
N ALA A 516 -40.69 -14.71 1.13
CA ALA A 516 -42.13 -14.86 0.99
C ALA A 516 -42.51 -15.97 -0.03
N GLY A 517 -41.83 -16.01 -1.18
CA GLY A 517 -42.04 -17.02 -2.22
C GLY A 517 -41.72 -18.46 -1.76
N LEU A 518 -40.74 -18.61 -0.86
CA LEU A 518 -40.36 -19.89 -0.25
C LEU A 518 -41.14 -20.22 1.04
N GLY A 519 -42.06 -19.35 1.47
CA GLY A 519 -42.83 -19.54 2.69
C GLY A 519 -41.99 -19.49 3.97
N VAL A 520 -40.84 -18.81 3.96
CA VAL A 520 -39.97 -18.66 5.12
C VAL A 520 -40.32 -17.40 5.90
N ALA A 521 -40.76 -17.59 7.13
CA ALA A 521 -40.97 -16.50 8.07
C ALA A 521 -39.62 -15.98 8.59
N TYR A 522 -39.51 -14.68 8.82
CA TYR A 522 -38.33 -14.03 9.34
C TYR A 522 -38.72 -12.83 10.20
N ARG A 523 -37.76 -12.32 10.96
CA ARG A 523 -37.82 -10.99 11.59
C ARG A 523 -36.77 -10.09 10.95
N GLU A 524 -37.02 -8.80 11.03
CA GLU A 524 -36.16 -7.78 10.41
C GLU A 524 -35.84 -6.69 11.44
N GLN A 525 -34.58 -6.25 11.48
CA GLN A 525 -34.11 -5.16 12.33
C GLN A 525 -33.09 -4.31 11.58
N ARG A 526 -33.21 -2.98 11.68
CA ARG A 526 -32.20 -2.05 11.19
C ARG A 526 -31.34 -1.53 12.34
N ILE A 527 -30.03 -1.54 12.16
CA ILE A 527 -29.04 -1.06 13.13
C ILE A 527 -28.05 -0.17 12.37
N GLY A 528 -28.24 1.15 12.41
CA GLY A 528 -27.48 2.07 11.57
C GLY A 528 -27.64 1.75 10.08
N ASP A 529 -26.52 1.40 9.43
CA ASP A 529 -26.46 1.03 8.02
C ASP A 529 -26.73 -0.46 7.77
N TYR A 530 -26.79 -1.27 8.82
CA TYR A 530 -27.04 -2.70 8.75
C TYR A 530 -28.53 -3.01 8.70
N GLN A 531 -28.93 -3.76 7.68
CA GLN A 531 -30.26 -4.34 7.58
C GLN A 531 -30.15 -5.85 7.82
N VAL A 532 -30.73 -6.31 8.93
CA VAL A 532 -30.60 -7.70 9.42
C VAL A 532 -31.92 -8.44 9.26
N PHE A 533 -31.89 -9.56 8.55
CA PHE A 533 -32.96 -10.55 8.49
C PHE A 533 -32.55 -11.76 9.34
N TYR A 534 -33.31 -12.06 10.38
CA TYR A 534 -32.95 -13.05 11.40
C TYR A 534 -34.16 -13.88 11.83
N ALA A 535 -33.95 -14.89 12.67
CA ALA A 535 -34.98 -15.82 13.13
C ALA A 535 -35.79 -16.44 11.96
N LEU A 536 -35.08 -16.84 10.90
CA LEU A 536 -35.67 -17.51 9.74
C LEU A 536 -36.28 -18.85 10.18
N SER A 537 -37.49 -19.16 9.70
CA SER A 537 -38.18 -20.42 10.04
C SER A 537 -37.54 -21.66 9.41
N SER A 538 -36.65 -21.48 8.44
CA SER A 538 -35.84 -22.53 7.81
C SER A 538 -34.52 -21.91 7.32
N PRO A 539 -33.38 -22.60 7.45
CA PRO A 539 -32.12 -22.12 6.90
C PRO A 539 -32.16 -22.20 5.38
N ILE A 540 -32.23 -21.04 4.72
CA ILE A 540 -32.09 -20.94 3.26
C ILE A 540 -30.67 -20.49 2.93
N ARG A 541 -30.10 -21.02 1.84
CA ARG A 541 -28.81 -20.60 1.30
C ARG A 541 -29.00 -19.60 0.15
N PRO A 542 -28.06 -18.65 -0.08
CA PRO A 542 -28.15 -17.67 -1.16
C PRO A 542 -28.40 -18.27 -2.54
N GLU A 543 -27.87 -19.46 -2.82
CA GLU A 543 -28.04 -20.15 -4.11
C GLU A 543 -29.50 -20.53 -4.39
N ALA A 544 -30.33 -20.68 -3.35
CA ALA A 544 -31.75 -20.99 -3.48
C ALA A 544 -32.63 -19.73 -3.60
N LEU A 545 -32.07 -18.52 -3.44
CA LEU A 545 -32.81 -17.26 -3.44
C LEU A 545 -32.84 -16.54 -4.80
N ASP A 546 -32.19 -17.11 -5.82
CA ASP A 546 -32.05 -16.54 -7.17
C ASP A 546 -31.79 -15.03 -7.18
N LEU A 547 -30.76 -14.62 -6.42
CA LEU A 547 -30.45 -13.20 -6.25
C LEU A 547 -29.79 -12.58 -7.50
N ALA A 548 -29.42 -13.40 -8.48
CA ALA A 548 -28.62 -13.04 -9.65
C ALA A 548 -29.45 -12.65 -10.90
N GLU A 549 -30.70 -13.08 -11.01
CA GLU A 549 -31.53 -12.71 -12.15
C GLU A 549 -32.16 -11.31 -11.96
N ALA A 550 -32.03 -10.45 -12.97
CA ALA A 550 -32.81 -9.23 -13.11
C ALA A 550 -33.97 -9.51 -14.08
N PRO A 551 -35.16 -8.91 -13.90
CA PRO A 551 -36.11 -8.80 -14.99
C PRO A 551 -35.57 -7.95 -16.15
#